data_AF-A0A2G0E796-F1
#
_entry.id   AF-A0A2G0E796-F1
#
_cell.length_a   1.000
_cell.length_b   1.000
_cell.length_c   1.000
_cell.angle_alpha   90.00
_cell.angle_beta   90.00
_cell.angle_gamma   90.00
#
_symmetry.space_group_name_H-M   'P 1'
#
loop_
_entity.id
_entity.type
_entity.pdbx_description
1 polymer ?
#
loop_
_entity_poly.entity_id
_entity_poly.type
_entity_poly.pdbx_seq_one_letter_code
_entity_poly.pdbx_strand_id
1 'polypeptide(L)'
;MHKKKENLFPAFFATLFASGFAFFTSYGLGTLNPAVIIGLAMVLLLAFKQYGIELFSIKNKVAAIARLFFSAAFALTLSIGRQIQFQYVSANYTKTTIADGSIFYFLVFFSVFVYSFLFLQSIYLSMPKLETFFTAKNAQAFSSRKYFLFFTVFLVLCWLPYLLALYPGVVLPDSLSSVAQSMGDVPISNHHPVLFTLLVKLFVHDLPTDTIN
;
A
#
# COMPACT_ATOMS: atom_id res chain seq x y z
N MET A 1 -25.52 27.77 -17.91
CA MET A 1 -25.68 27.70 -16.44
C MET A 1 -24.31 27.90 -15.81
N HIS A 2 -24.05 29.10 -15.27
CA HIS A 2 -22.76 29.48 -14.70
C HIS A 2 -22.47 28.61 -13.46
N LYS A 3 -21.50 27.68 -13.53
CA LYS A 3 -20.93 27.05 -12.33
C LYS A 3 -20.34 28.18 -11.49
N LYS A 4 -20.98 28.49 -10.36
CA LYS A 4 -20.48 29.43 -9.35
C LYS A 4 -19.03 29.02 -9.07
N LYS A 5 -18.07 29.93 -9.23
CA LYS A 5 -16.68 29.73 -8.78
C LYS A 5 -16.73 29.69 -7.25
N GLU A 6 -17.10 28.53 -6.71
CA GLU A 6 -17.12 28.30 -5.27
C GLU A 6 -15.67 28.35 -4.79
N ASN A 7 -15.44 29.02 -3.65
CA ASN A 7 -14.10 29.27 -3.14
C ASN A 7 -13.44 27.93 -2.77
N LEU A 8 -12.56 27.43 -3.65
CA LEU A 8 -11.89 26.13 -3.52
C LEU A 8 -10.80 26.11 -2.44
N PHE A 9 -10.52 27.27 -1.83
CA PHE A 9 -9.43 27.47 -0.87
C PHE A 9 -9.55 26.64 0.42
N PRO A 10 -10.71 26.52 1.10
CA PRO A 10 -10.84 25.72 2.31
C PRO A 10 -10.64 24.22 2.04
N ALA A 11 -11.12 23.73 0.89
CA ALA A 11 -10.98 22.34 0.50
C ALA A 11 -9.54 21.98 0.08
N PHE A 12 -8.82 22.90 -0.56
CA PHE A 12 -7.37 22.77 -0.81
C PHE A 12 -6.59 22.65 0.51
N PHE A 13 -6.87 23.52 1.48
CA PHE A 13 -6.24 23.47 2.80
C PHE A 13 -6.56 22.18 3.57
N ALA A 14 -7.83 21.73 3.55
CA ALA A 14 -8.22 20.48 4.20
C ALA A 14 -7.50 19.25 3.58
N THR A 15 -7.31 19.25 2.26
CA THR A 15 -6.60 18.18 1.54
C THR A 15 -5.11 18.17 1.86
N LEU A 16 -4.48 19.34 1.87
CA LEU A 16 -3.06 19.50 2.21
C LEU A 16 -2.78 19.18 3.68
N PHE A 17 -3.69 19.59 4.57
CA PHE A 17 -3.60 19.30 6.00
C PHE A 17 -3.80 17.80 6.30
N ALA A 18 -4.80 17.15 5.67
CA ALA A 18 -5.04 15.72 5.86
C ALA A 18 -3.91 14.85 5.29
N SER A 19 -3.42 15.15 4.08
CA SER A 19 -2.30 14.41 3.47
C SER A 19 -0.97 14.68 4.19
N GLY A 20 -0.71 15.92 4.60
CA GLY A 20 0.47 16.29 5.37
C GLY A 20 0.49 15.67 6.76
N PHE A 21 -0.63 15.70 7.49
CA PHE A 21 -0.68 15.20 8.86
C PHE A 21 -0.74 13.66 8.94
N ALA A 22 -1.47 12.99 8.03
CA ALA A 22 -1.49 11.53 7.93
C ALA A 22 -0.06 10.98 7.74
N PHE A 23 0.75 11.75 7.02
CA PHE A 23 2.13 11.46 6.73
C PHE A 23 3.08 11.67 7.93
N PHE A 24 2.99 12.80 8.63
CA PHE A 24 3.93 13.09 9.73
C PHE A 24 3.78 12.16 10.94
N THR A 25 2.69 11.38 11.01
CA THR A 25 2.31 10.73 12.27
C THR A 25 2.09 9.22 12.20
N SER A 26 1.77 8.63 11.03
CA SER A 26 1.42 7.20 10.94
C SER A 26 2.61 6.24 10.84
N TYR A 27 3.78 6.70 10.40
CA TYR A 27 5.00 5.89 10.40
C TYR A 27 6.14 6.74 10.92
N GLY A 28 6.80 6.30 11.99
CA GLY A 28 7.88 7.05 12.61
C GLY A 28 8.90 7.52 11.57
N LEU A 29 8.89 8.80 11.25
CA LEU A 29 10.08 9.64 11.37
C LEU A 29 11.23 9.47 10.37
N GLY A 30 11.37 8.34 9.66
CA GLY A 30 12.71 7.94 9.22
C GLY A 30 12.84 7.10 7.94
N THR A 31 11.78 6.54 7.35
CA THR A 31 12.00 5.55 6.26
C THR A 31 11.15 5.71 5.00
N LEU A 32 10.17 6.63 4.96
CA LEU A 32 9.45 6.93 3.71
C LEU A 32 10.03 8.17 3.03
N ASN A 33 10.45 7.98 1.78
CA ASN A 33 11.03 8.98 0.91
C ASN A 33 10.07 10.18 0.75
N PRO A 34 10.52 11.43 1.00
CA PRO A 34 9.77 12.68 0.75
C PRO A 34 9.00 12.71 -0.59
N ALA A 35 9.52 12.03 -1.61
CA ALA A 35 8.88 11.89 -2.91
C ALA A 35 7.52 11.17 -2.85
N VAL A 36 7.35 10.16 -1.98
CA VAL A 36 6.09 9.40 -1.86
C VAL A 36 4.98 10.30 -1.32
N ILE A 37 5.28 11.17 -0.37
CA ILE A 37 4.33 12.12 0.20
C ILE A 37 3.85 13.11 -0.83
N ILE A 38 4.82 13.72 -1.52
CA ILE A 38 4.53 14.66 -2.58
C ILE A 38 3.68 13.94 -3.64
N GLY A 39 3.99 12.68 -3.97
CA GLY A 39 3.18 11.81 -4.80
C GLY A 39 1.73 11.68 -4.33
N LEU A 40 1.51 11.25 -3.08
CA LEU A 40 0.17 11.05 -2.50
C LEU A 40 -0.63 12.36 -2.43
N ALA A 41 0.01 13.47 -2.04
CA ALA A 41 -0.60 14.79 -2.03
C ALA A 41 -0.95 15.26 -3.46
N MET A 42 -0.05 15.06 -4.42
CA MET A 42 -0.30 15.38 -5.83
C MET A 42 -1.50 14.63 -6.39
N VAL A 43 -1.69 13.35 -6.04
CA VAL A 43 -2.87 12.58 -6.48
C VAL A 43 -4.17 13.24 -6.03
N LEU A 44 -4.28 13.62 -4.76
CA LEU A 44 -5.48 14.30 -4.26
C LEU A 44 -5.63 15.72 -4.81
N LEU A 45 -4.53 16.44 -5.05
CA LEU A 45 -4.57 17.74 -5.70
C LEU A 45 -5.10 17.64 -7.14
N LEU A 46 -4.65 16.64 -7.90
CA LEU A 46 -5.15 16.38 -9.25
C LEU A 46 -6.63 15.96 -9.24
N ALA A 47 -7.02 15.08 -8.31
CA ALA A 47 -8.40 14.70 -8.11
C ALA A 47 -9.28 15.91 -7.77
N PHE A 48 -8.84 16.78 -6.86
CA PHE A 48 -9.56 17.99 -6.50
C PHE A 48 -9.63 19.00 -7.65
N LYS A 49 -8.55 19.18 -8.43
CA LYS A 49 -8.58 20.00 -9.64
C LYS A 49 -9.61 19.48 -10.66
N GLN A 50 -9.80 18.17 -10.72
CA GLN A 50 -10.72 17.54 -11.65
C GLN A 50 -12.19 17.54 -11.17
N TYR A 51 -12.42 17.27 -9.88
CA TYR A 51 -13.76 17.05 -9.32
C TYR A 51 -14.28 18.19 -8.45
N GLY A 52 -13.39 19.05 -7.93
CA GLY A 52 -13.73 20.16 -7.04
C GLY A 52 -14.55 19.70 -5.84
N ILE A 53 -15.68 20.37 -5.62
CA ILE A 53 -16.58 20.11 -4.48
C ILE A 53 -17.33 18.77 -4.62
N GLU A 54 -17.40 18.19 -5.82
CA GLU A 54 -17.99 16.84 -5.97
C GLU A 54 -17.18 15.76 -5.22
N LEU A 55 -15.91 16.03 -4.90
CA LEU A 55 -15.08 15.18 -4.05
C LEU A 55 -15.62 15.05 -2.61
N PHE A 56 -16.51 15.94 -2.18
CA PHE A 56 -17.16 15.88 -0.86
C PHE A 56 -18.64 15.48 -0.96
N SER A 57 -19.12 15.18 -2.18
CA SER A 57 -20.52 14.90 -2.42
C SER A 57 -20.90 13.46 -2.07
N ILE A 58 -21.99 13.30 -1.34
CA ILE A 58 -22.59 12.00 -0.98
C ILE A 58 -23.89 11.81 -1.79
N LYS A 59 -23.77 11.38 -3.04
CA LYS A 59 -24.95 11.11 -3.90
C LYS A 59 -25.52 9.70 -3.67
N ASN A 60 -24.67 8.67 -3.72
CA ASN A 60 -25.07 7.28 -3.47
C ASN A 60 -24.80 6.90 -2.01
N LYS A 61 -25.86 6.73 -1.22
CA LYS A 61 -25.76 6.46 0.22
C LYS A 61 -25.04 5.14 0.52
N VAL A 62 -25.35 4.06 -0.20
CA VAL A 62 -24.73 2.75 0.02
C VAL A 62 -23.23 2.79 -0.28
N ALA A 63 -22.86 3.32 -1.45
CA ALA A 63 -21.45 3.46 -1.82
C ALA A 63 -20.69 4.42 -0.89
N ALA A 64 -21.34 5.49 -0.42
CA ALA A 64 -20.75 6.40 0.55
C ALA A 64 -20.52 5.74 1.91
N ILE A 65 -21.50 4.99 2.43
CA ILE A 65 -21.37 4.23 3.68
C ILE A 65 -20.22 3.23 3.58
N ALA A 66 -20.12 2.48 2.48
CA ALA A 66 -19.02 1.52 2.28
C ALA A 66 -17.64 2.21 2.31
N ARG A 67 -17.50 3.36 1.65
CA ARG A 67 -16.24 4.14 1.64
C ARG A 67 -15.91 4.74 3.00
N LEU A 68 -16.91 5.24 3.72
CA LEU A 68 -16.76 5.74 5.09
C LEU A 68 -16.32 4.61 6.03
N PHE A 69 -17.00 3.47 5.99
CA PHE A 69 -16.68 2.31 6.81
C PHE A 69 -15.26 1.80 6.53
N PHE A 70 -14.91 1.59 5.26
CA PHE A 70 -13.57 1.15 4.88
C PHE A 70 -12.51 2.14 5.36
N SER A 71 -12.73 3.44 5.14
CA SER A 71 -11.79 4.48 5.58
C SER A 71 -11.60 4.50 7.08
N ALA A 72 -12.68 4.33 7.85
CA ALA A 72 -12.63 4.27 9.31
C ALA A 72 -11.89 3.01 9.80
N ALA A 73 -12.21 1.84 9.24
CA ALA A 73 -11.55 0.59 9.59
C ALA A 73 -10.05 0.65 9.26
N PHE A 74 -9.69 1.14 8.08
CA PHE A 74 -8.30 1.29 7.64
C PHE A 74 -7.52 2.28 8.53
N ALA A 75 -8.12 3.43 8.84
CA ALA A 75 -7.53 4.41 9.75
C ALA A 75 -7.36 3.85 11.16
N LEU A 76 -8.31 3.05 11.65
CA LEU A 76 -8.22 2.40 12.95
C LEU A 76 -7.06 1.40 12.99
N THR A 77 -6.94 0.55 11.97
CA THR A 77 -5.84 -0.42 11.85
C THR A 77 -4.48 0.27 11.89
N LEU A 78 -4.29 1.35 11.12
CA LEU A 78 -3.02 2.07 11.09
C LEU A 78 -2.76 2.85 12.40
N SER A 79 -3.78 3.47 12.96
CA SER A 79 -3.66 4.23 14.21
C SER A 79 -3.37 3.33 15.43
N ILE A 80 -3.98 2.15 15.50
CA ILE A 80 -3.70 1.16 16.56
C ILE A 80 -2.34 0.51 16.31
N GLY A 81 -2.06 0.11 15.07
CA GLY A 81 -0.77 -0.48 14.70
C GLY A 81 0.40 0.41 15.09
N ARG A 82 0.23 1.75 15.04
CA ARG A 82 1.24 2.72 15.45
C ARG A 82 1.54 2.73 16.96
N GLN A 83 0.59 2.30 17.79
CA GLN A 83 0.77 2.18 19.25
C GLN A 83 1.65 0.98 19.60
N ILE A 84 1.76 -0.01 18.72
CA ILE A 84 2.57 -1.19 18.93
C ILE A 84 4.04 -0.83 18.76
N GLN A 85 4.82 -0.97 19.83
CA GLN A 85 6.26 -0.73 19.84
C GLN A 85 7.00 -2.05 19.96
N PHE A 86 7.85 -2.32 18.96
CA PHE A 86 8.76 -3.46 18.96
C PHE A 86 10.12 -3.03 19.51
N GLN A 87 10.67 -3.80 20.45
CA GLN A 87 12.02 -3.55 20.97
C GLN A 87 13.11 -3.81 19.92
N TYR A 88 12.89 -4.79 19.04
CA TYR A 88 13.74 -5.13 17.90
C TYR A 88 12.90 -5.89 16.85
N VAL A 89 13.46 -6.09 15.65
CA VAL A 89 12.81 -6.84 14.56
C VAL A 89 12.51 -8.26 15.03
N SER A 90 11.25 -8.71 14.88
CA SER A 90 10.79 -10.03 15.34
C SER A 90 10.78 -10.25 16.85
N ALA A 91 10.67 -9.18 17.65
CA ALA A 91 10.47 -9.31 19.10
C ALA A 91 9.20 -10.13 19.44
N ASN A 92 9.32 -11.00 20.45
CA ASN A 92 8.22 -11.83 20.93
C ASN A 92 7.10 -10.96 21.56
N TYR A 93 5.86 -11.45 21.57
CA TYR A 93 4.68 -10.75 22.13
C TYR A 93 4.88 -10.29 23.58
N THR A 94 5.72 -10.98 24.36
CA THR A 94 6.07 -10.59 25.75
C THR A 94 6.99 -9.38 25.84
N LYS A 95 7.63 -8.99 24.73
CA LYS A 95 8.55 -7.85 24.61
C LYS A 95 7.97 -6.72 23.75
N THR A 96 6.75 -6.91 23.26
CA THR A 96 5.98 -5.89 22.55
C THR A 96 5.26 -5.03 23.57
N THR A 97 5.47 -3.72 23.52
CA THR A 97 4.77 -2.75 24.38
C THR A 97 3.72 -2.00 23.58
N ILE A 98 2.68 -1.53 24.28
CA ILE A 98 1.71 -0.59 23.73
C ILE A 98 2.08 0.78 24.29
N ALA A 99 2.31 1.75 23.40
CA ALA A 99 2.59 3.11 23.79
C ALA A 99 1.36 3.76 24.43
N ASP A 100 1.58 4.56 25.47
CA ASP A 100 0.52 5.25 26.19
C ASP A 100 -0.33 6.10 25.24
N GLY A 101 -1.65 6.10 25.47
CA GLY A 101 -2.61 6.84 24.67
C GLY A 101 -2.29 8.34 24.64
N SER A 102 -2.01 8.85 23.44
CA SER A 102 -1.75 10.27 23.18
C SER A 102 -2.77 10.83 22.19
N ILE A 103 -3.06 12.13 22.30
CA ILE A 103 -3.83 12.89 21.30
C ILE A 103 -3.28 12.69 19.88
N PHE A 104 -1.99 12.37 19.77
CA PHE A 104 -1.32 12.06 18.53
C PHE A 104 -2.01 10.93 17.73
N TYR A 105 -2.46 9.85 18.38
CA TYR A 105 -3.11 8.74 17.67
C TYR A 105 -4.48 9.14 17.10
N PHE A 106 -5.23 9.97 17.84
CA PHE A 106 -6.48 10.51 17.34
C PHE A 106 -6.26 11.33 16.06
N LEU A 107 -5.20 12.13 16.03
CA LEU A 107 -4.86 12.92 14.85
C LEU A 107 -4.38 12.02 13.69
N VAL A 108 -3.59 10.97 13.96
CA VAL A 108 -3.21 9.94 12.95
C VAL A 108 -4.46 9.34 12.33
N PHE A 109 -5.39 8.86 13.17
CA PHE A 109 -6.65 8.28 12.75
C PHE A 109 -7.41 9.24 11.84
N PHE A 110 -7.64 10.48 12.30
CA PHE A 110 -8.43 11.46 11.56
C PHE A 110 -7.81 11.76 10.19
N SER A 111 -6.50 11.93 10.13
CA SER A 111 -5.83 12.26 8.88
C SER A 111 -5.82 11.09 7.88
N VAL A 112 -5.54 9.87 8.34
CA VAL A 112 -5.62 8.67 7.49
C VAL A 112 -7.05 8.47 6.99
N PHE A 113 -8.04 8.65 7.87
CA PHE A 113 -9.45 8.54 7.53
C PHE A 113 -9.85 9.52 6.42
N VAL A 114 -9.52 10.81 6.57
CA VAL A 114 -9.84 11.83 5.57
C VAL A 114 -9.12 11.52 4.25
N TYR A 115 -7.83 11.17 4.30
CA TYR A 115 -7.07 10.84 3.10
C TYR A 115 -7.67 9.65 2.35
N SER A 116 -7.89 8.52 3.04
CA SER A 116 -8.42 7.30 2.41
C SER A 116 -9.83 7.53 1.86
N PHE A 117 -10.66 8.31 2.55
CA PHE A 117 -12.00 8.63 2.09
C PHE A 117 -11.98 9.43 0.80
N LEU A 118 -11.20 10.52 0.75
CA LEU A 118 -11.08 11.36 -0.45
C LEU A 118 -10.45 10.61 -1.62
N PHE A 119 -9.46 9.74 -1.33
CA PHE A 119 -8.86 8.87 -2.35
C PHE A 119 -9.90 7.92 -2.95
N LEU A 120 -10.66 7.19 -2.12
CA LEU A 120 -11.72 6.30 -2.60
C LEU A 120 -12.86 7.06 -3.30
N GLN A 121 -13.19 8.27 -2.85
CA GLN A 121 -14.12 9.13 -3.58
C GLN A 121 -13.59 9.47 -4.97
N SER A 122 -12.31 9.83 -5.09
CA SER A 122 -11.72 10.16 -6.40
C SER A 122 -11.80 8.99 -7.37
N ILE A 123 -11.58 7.76 -6.88
CA ILE A 123 -11.75 6.53 -7.66
C ILE A 123 -13.21 6.38 -8.09
N TYR A 124 -14.15 6.48 -7.14
CA TYR A 124 -15.59 6.36 -7.42
C TYR A 124 -16.07 7.35 -8.49
N LEU A 125 -15.63 8.61 -8.42
CA LEU A 125 -16.00 9.63 -9.42
C LEU A 125 -15.32 9.42 -10.78
N SER A 126 -14.17 8.74 -10.79
CA SER A 126 -13.44 8.40 -12.02
C SER A 126 -14.01 7.16 -12.70
N MET A 127 -14.67 6.27 -11.96
CA MET A 127 -15.16 4.98 -12.48
C MET A 127 -16.09 5.12 -13.69
N PRO A 128 -17.11 5.99 -13.72
CA PRO A 128 -17.96 6.14 -14.90
C PRO A 128 -17.17 6.58 -16.15
N LYS A 129 -16.17 7.45 -15.99
CA LYS A 129 -15.33 7.89 -17.11
C LYS A 129 -14.47 6.74 -17.63
N LEU A 130 -13.91 5.96 -16.71
CA LEU A 130 -13.09 4.79 -17.02
C LEU A 130 -13.93 3.72 -17.74
N GLU A 131 -15.14 3.48 -17.26
CA GLU A 131 -16.11 2.58 -17.89
C GLU A 131 -16.45 3.05 -19.29
N THR A 132 -16.78 4.34 -19.49
CA THR A 132 -17.03 4.88 -20.84
C THR A 132 -15.81 4.82 -21.74
N PHE A 133 -14.60 4.97 -21.21
CA PHE A 133 -13.36 4.85 -21.97
C PHE A 133 -13.14 3.42 -22.47
N PHE A 134 -13.37 2.42 -21.60
CA PHE A 134 -13.24 1.01 -21.97
C PHE A 134 -14.41 0.49 -22.82
N THR A 135 -15.61 1.07 -22.67
CA THR A 135 -16.81 0.70 -23.44
C THR A 135 -17.04 1.56 -24.68
N ALA A 136 -16.20 2.58 -24.92
CA ALA A 136 -16.26 3.40 -26.13
C ALA A 136 -16.15 2.50 -27.36
N LYS A 137 -17.23 2.47 -28.14
CA LYS A 137 -17.58 1.54 -29.23
C LYS A 137 -16.59 1.35 -30.39
N ASN A 138 -15.38 1.91 -30.32
CA ASN A 138 -14.33 1.75 -31.34
C ASN A 138 -12.97 1.30 -30.77
N ALA A 139 -12.87 0.98 -29.47
CA ALA A 139 -11.69 0.28 -28.96
C ALA A 139 -11.75 -1.17 -29.45
N GLN A 140 -11.03 -1.47 -30.54
CA GLN A 140 -10.81 -2.86 -30.95
C GLN A 140 -10.29 -3.61 -29.73
N ALA A 141 -11.11 -4.47 -29.14
CA ALA A 141 -10.76 -5.17 -27.91
C ALA A 141 -9.42 -5.86 -28.15
N PHE A 142 -8.39 -5.47 -27.39
CA PHE A 142 -7.12 -6.17 -27.45
C PHE A 142 -7.41 -7.65 -27.14
N SER A 143 -6.87 -8.56 -27.94
CA SER A 143 -6.99 -10.00 -27.64
C SER A 143 -6.50 -10.25 -26.21
N SER A 144 -7.10 -11.20 -25.49
CA SER A 144 -6.69 -11.60 -24.15
C SER A 144 -5.17 -11.76 -24.00
N ARG A 145 -4.49 -12.26 -25.03
CA ARG A 145 -3.02 -12.38 -25.10
C ARG A 145 -2.27 -11.05 -25.02
N LYS A 146 -2.79 -9.99 -25.65
CA LYS A 146 -2.20 -8.64 -25.62
C LYS A 146 -2.38 -8.00 -24.24
N TYR A 147 -3.54 -8.19 -23.61
CA TYR A 147 -3.74 -7.77 -22.22
C TYR A 147 -2.82 -8.54 -21.26
N PHE A 148 -2.76 -9.87 -21.39
CA PHE A 148 -1.86 -10.70 -20.59
C PHE A 148 -0.41 -10.21 -20.71
N LEU A 149 0.09 -10.05 -21.95
CA LEU A 149 1.46 -9.57 -22.18
C LEU A 149 1.68 -8.17 -21.61
N PHE A 150 0.73 -7.24 -21.80
CA PHE A 150 0.82 -5.89 -21.25
C PHE A 150 0.93 -5.92 -19.72
N PHE A 151 0.03 -6.64 -19.04
CA PHE A 151 0.06 -6.73 -17.58
C PHE A 151 1.29 -7.49 -17.06
N THR A 152 1.73 -8.54 -17.75
CA THR A 152 2.98 -9.24 -17.42
C THR A 152 4.18 -8.30 -17.52
N VAL A 153 4.34 -7.57 -18.63
CA VAL A 153 5.45 -6.63 -18.80
C VAL A 153 5.38 -5.49 -17.77
N PHE A 154 4.18 -4.95 -17.53
CA PHE A 154 3.97 -3.92 -16.53
C PHE A 154 4.37 -4.41 -15.13
N LEU A 155 3.91 -5.60 -14.73
CA LEU A 155 4.29 -6.22 -13.45
C LEU A 155 5.81 -6.44 -13.36
N VAL A 156 6.43 -6.98 -14.41
CA VAL A 156 7.89 -7.16 -14.45
C VAL A 156 8.61 -5.83 -14.26
N LEU A 157 8.19 -4.77 -14.95
CA LEU A 157 8.79 -3.43 -14.80
C LEU A 157 8.60 -2.84 -13.40
N CYS A 158 7.44 -3.04 -12.78
CA CYS A 158 7.20 -2.60 -11.39
C CYS A 158 8.10 -3.32 -10.38
N TRP A 159 8.40 -4.60 -10.61
CA TRP A 159 9.24 -5.42 -9.73
C TRP A 159 10.73 -5.40 -10.11
N LEU A 160 11.07 -4.91 -11.31
CA LEU A 160 12.45 -4.89 -11.82
C LEU A 160 13.42 -4.17 -10.89
N PRO A 161 13.11 -2.98 -10.30
CA PRO A 161 14.02 -2.33 -9.37
C PRO A 161 14.36 -3.22 -8.16
N TYR A 162 13.36 -3.93 -7.62
CA TYR A 162 13.55 -4.85 -6.50
C TYR A 162 14.36 -6.07 -6.90
N LEU A 163 14.07 -6.65 -8.07
CA LEU A 163 14.82 -7.79 -8.62
C LEU A 163 16.30 -7.44 -8.82
N LEU A 164 16.59 -6.26 -9.39
CA LEU A 164 17.97 -5.81 -9.64
C LEU A 164 18.70 -5.45 -8.34
N ALA A 165 18.01 -4.84 -7.37
CA ALA A 165 18.59 -4.51 -6.07
C ALA A 165 18.97 -5.75 -5.26
N LEU A 166 18.28 -6.88 -5.48
CA LEU A 166 18.48 -8.13 -4.75
C LEU A 166 19.13 -9.23 -5.59
N TYR A 167 19.58 -8.95 -6.81
CA TYR A 167 20.26 -9.92 -7.67
C TYR A 167 21.66 -10.24 -7.13
N PRO A 168 22.16 -11.50 -7.17
CA PRO A 168 21.55 -12.72 -7.73
C PRO A 168 20.53 -13.41 -6.80
N GLY A 169 20.31 -12.86 -5.62
CA GLY A 169 19.40 -13.30 -4.58
C GLY A 169 19.88 -12.77 -3.23
N VAL A 170 18.97 -12.53 -2.29
CA VAL A 170 19.31 -12.28 -0.88
C VAL A 170 18.77 -13.41 -0.03
N VAL A 171 19.61 -13.99 0.82
CA VAL A 171 19.16 -14.95 1.84
C VAL A 171 18.77 -14.14 3.07
N LEU A 172 17.47 -13.94 3.26
CA LEU A 172 16.91 -13.26 4.42
C LEU A 172 16.87 -14.22 5.63
N PRO A 173 16.77 -13.70 6.87
CA PRO A 173 16.68 -14.53 8.07
C PRO A 173 15.61 -15.63 7.99
N ASP A 174 14.43 -15.30 7.44
CA ASP A 174 13.35 -16.28 7.27
C ASP A 174 13.69 -17.33 6.20
N SER A 175 14.44 -16.96 5.16
CA SER A 175 14.88 -17.88 4.10
C SER A 175 15.90 -18.91 4.58
N LEU A 176 16.69 -18.61 5.62
CA LEU A 176 17.65 -19.57 6.21
C LEU A 176 16.96 -20.84 6.70
N SER A 177 15.77 -20.69 7.29
CA SER A 177 15.00 -21.85 7.76
C SER A 177 14.51 -22.72 6.60
N SER A 178 14.10 -22.12 5.47
CA SER A 178 13.73 -22.87 4.25
C SER A 178 14.93 -23.54 3.59
N VAL A 179 16.11 -22.90 3.62
CA VAL A 179 17.37 -23.48 3.15
C VAL A 179 17.76 -24.69 4.00
N ALA A 180 17.77 -24.55 5.33
CA ALA A 180 18.07 -25.65 6.25
C ALA A 180 17.09 -26.84 6.08
N GLN A 181 15.80 -26.56 5.87
CA GLN A 181 14.81 -27.59 5.53
C GLN A 181 15.09 -28.26 4.18
N SER A 182 15.57 -27.51 3.19
CA SER A 182 15.89 -28.03 1.85
C SER A 182 17.13 -28.94 1.85
N MET A 183 18.11 -28.62 2.70
CA MET A 183 19.34 -29.41 2.92
C MET A 183 19.10 -30.63 3.80
N GLY A 184 18.03 -30.65 4.59
CA GLY A 184 17.69 -31.74 5.50
C GLY A 184 18.23 -31.54 6.92
N ASP A 185 18.78 -30.38 7.24
CA ASP A 185 19.29 -30.05 8.57
C ASP A 185 18.16 -29.89 9.60
N VAL A 186 16.97 -29.49 9.14
CA VAL A 186 15.79 -29.26 9.95
C VAL A 186 14.58 -29.95 9.31
N PRO A 187 13.67 -30.58 10.09
CA PRO A 187 12.46 -31.17 9.53
C PRO A 187 11.56 -30.13 8.85
N ILE A 188 10.88 -30.56 7.79
CA ILE A 188 9.85 -29.76 7.13
C ILE A 188 8.72 -29.48 8.14
N SER A 189 8.30 -28.23 8.22
CA SER A 189 7.18 -27.78 9.04
C SER A 189 6.10 -27.10 8.19
N ASN A 190 4.98 -26.74 8.81
CA ASN A 190 3.93 -25.95 8.17
C ASN A 190 4.27 -24.46 8.05
N HIS A 191 5.49 -24.05 8.44
CA HIS A 191 5.91 -22.66 8.37
C HIS A 191 6.17 -22.20 6.92
N HIS A 192 6.67 -23.10 6.06
CA HIS A 192 6.91 -22.83 4.64
C HIS A 192 6.15 -23.83 3.76
N PRO A 193 5.56 -23.40 2.63
CA PRO A 193 4.97 -24.33 1.67
C PRO A 193 6.00 -25.34 1.17
N VAL A 194 5.65 -26.63 1.18
CA VAL A 194 6.57 -27.72 0.76
C VAL A 194 7.15 -27.48 -0.64
N LEU A 195 6.32 -27.03 -1.59
CA LEU A 195 6.76 -26.73 -2.95
C LEU A 195 7.82 -25.62 -2.99
N PHE A 196 7.70 -24.61 -2.12
CA PHE A 196 8.71 -23.56 -2.02
C PHE A 196 10.05 -24.13 -1.54
N THR A 197 10.05 -24.94 -0.48
CA THR A 197 11.26 -25.61 0.03
C THR A 197 11.91 -26.52 -1.01
N LEU A 198 11.12 -27.22 -1.84
CA LEU A 198 11.64 -28.04 -2.94
C LEU A 198 12.26 -27.22 -4.07
N LEU A 199 11.67 -26.07 -4.40
CA LEU A 199 12.26 -25.13 -5.36
C LEU A 199 13.58 -24.57 -4.82
N VAL A 200 13.64 -24.21 -3.53
CA VAL A 200 14.90 -23.80 -2.88
C VAL A 200 15.95 -24.91 -3.01
N LYS A 201 15.60 -26.17 -2.73
CA LYS A 201 16.51 -27.32 -2.89
C LYS A 201 17.08 -27.45 -4.31
N LEU A 202 16.27 -27.18 -5.33
CA LEU A 202 16.70 -27.25 -6.73
C LEU A 202 17.83 -26.25 -7.04
N PHE A 203 17.82 -25.08 -6.39
CA PHE A 203 18.78 -24.00 -6.66
C PHE A 203 19.90 -23.93 -5.63
N VAL A 204 19.72 -24.48 -4.43
CA VAL A 204 20.70 -24.53 -3.35
C VAL A 204 21.36 -25.91 -3.36
N HIS A 205 22.18 -26.17 -4.37
CA HIS A 205 22.91 -27.43 -4.49
C HIS A 205 24.31 -27.36 -3.84
N ASP A 206 24.95 -26.19 -3.82
CA ASP A 206 26.32 -25.99 -3.32
C ASP A 206 26.44 -24.64 -2.58
N LEU A 207 26.08 -24.61 -1.29
CA LEU A 207 26.53 -23.51 -0.42
C LEU A 207 27.92 -23.88 0.11
N PRO A 208 28.97 -23.07 -0.11
CA PRO A 208 30.27 -23.29 0.51
C PRO A 208 30.15 -23.07 2.02
N THR A 209 29.92 -24.16 2.76
CA THR A 209 29.84 -24.20 4.23
C THR A 209 31.15 -23.77 4.89
N ASP A 210 32.25 -23.71 4.15
CA ASP A 210 33.59 -23.40 4.68
C ASP A 210 33.86 -21.90 4.87
N THR A 211 32.93 -21.02 4.47
CA THR A 211 33.13 -19.55 4.51
C THR A 211 32.31 -18.82 5.57
N ILE A 212 31.54 -19.53 6.39
CA ILE A 212 30.77 -18.93 7.49
C ILE A 212 31.46 -19.26 8.82
N ASN A 213 32.50 -18.49 9.14
CA ASN A 213 33.03 -18.31 10.49
C ASN A 213 32.90 -16.85 10.90
#